data_AF-A0A0W8I4K7-F1
#
_entry.id   AF-A0A0W8I4K7-F1
#
_cell.length_a   1.000
_cell.length_b   1.000
_cell.length_c   1.000
_cell.angle_alpha   90.00
_cell.angle_beta   90.00
_cell.angle_gamma   90.00
#
_symmetry.space_group_name_H-M   'P 1'
#
loop_
_entity.id
_entity.type
_entity.pdbx_description
1 polymer ?
#
loop_
_entity_poly.entity_id
_entity_poly.type
_entity_poly.pdbx_seq_one_letter_code
_entity_poly.pdbx_strand_id
1 'polypeptide(L)'
;MSGVDTVPSPAGTGAGRSPDCETCLGPDCDFPAELSALPLVELQVLHSRVVCQLEHEYLVNADGPHPVTQDRHEELVAELEARRDAASGA
;
A
#
# COMPACT_ATOMS: atom_id res chain seq x y z
N MET A 1 -34.57 -25.73 17.57
CA MET A 1 -33.16 -25.94 17.96
C MET A 1 -32.44 -26.44 16.73
N SER A 2 -31.69 -25.57 16.06
CA SER A 2 -30.77 -25.97 14.99
C SER A 2 -29.50 -25.17 15.24
N GLY A 3 -28.45 -25.90 15.63
CA GLY A 3 -27.14 -25.35 15.94
C GLY A 3 -26.51 -24.79 14.68
N VAL A 4 -25.95 -23.60 14.82
CA VAL A 4 -24.94 -23.07 13.90
C VAL A 4 -23.65 -23.75 14.30
N ASP A 5 -23.20 -24.70 13.48
CA ASP A 5 -21.86 -25.26 13.55
C ASP A 5 -20.88 -24.14 13.21
N THR A 6 -20.26 -23.58 14.24
CA THR A 6 -19.05 -22.76 14.11
C THR A 6 -17.96 -23.66 13.55
N VAL A 7 -17.64 -23.51 12.27
CA VAL A 7 -16.45 -24.13 11.68
C VAL A 7 -15.22 -23.50 12.35
N PRO A 8 -14.37 -24.25 13.06
CA PRO A 8 -13.10 -23.72 13.52
C PRO A 8 -12.20 -23.54 12.30
N SER A 9 -11.93 -22.29 11.93
CA SER A 9 -10.90 -21.97 10.96
C SER A 9 -9.58 -22.57 11.45
N PRO A 10 -8.91 -23.45 10.68
CA PRO A 10 -7.64 -23.98 11.11
C PRO A 10 -6.63 -22.84 11.07
N ALA A 11 -6.10 -22.49 12.24
CA ALA A 11 -4.89 -21.69 12.35
C ALA A 11 -3.82 -22.31 11.43
N GLY A 12 -3.53 -21.63 10.33
CA GLY A 12 -2.49 -21.97 9.39
C GLY A 12 -1.15 -21.90 10.10
N THR A 13 -0.64 -23.06 10.46
CA THR A 13 0.65 -23.24 11.10
C THR A 13 1.74 -23.13 10.03
N GLY A 14 2.46 -22.02 10.02
CA GLY A 14 3.90 -21.96 9.74
C GLY A 14 4.40 -22.04 8.29
N ALA A 15 5.30 -21.10 8.00
CA ALA A 15 6.45 -21.21 7.10
C ALA A 15 6.18 -21.16 5.58
N GLY A 16 6.21 -19.93 5.06
CA GLY A 16 6.48 -19.64 3.67
C GLY A 16 7.12 -18.25 3.52
N ARG A 17 8.26 -17.99 4.17
CA ARG A 17 9.07 -16.82 3.83
C ARG A 17 9.68 -17.08 2.46
N SER A 18 9.00 -16.66 1.40
CA SER A 18 9.62 -16.59 0.08
C SER A 18 10.72 -15.53 0.15
N PRO A 19 11.99 -15.88 -0.14
CA PRO A 19 13.13 -14.97 -0.01
C PRO A 19 13.13 -13.86 -1.07
N ASP A 20 12.19 -13.88 -2.03
CA ASP A 20 12.27 -13.05 -3.24
C ASP A 20 11.61 -11.67 -3.12
N CYS A 21 11.10 -11.30 -1.94
CA CYS A 21 10.63 -9.93 -1.67
C CYS A 21 10.71 -9.61 -0.16
N GLU A 22 11.91 -9.30 0.33
CA GLU A 22 12.14 -8.99 1.76
C GLU A 22 11.38 -7.76 2.28
N THR A 23 10.87 -6.90 1.40
CA THR A 23 10.23 -5.62 1.74
C THR A 23 8.71 -5.60 1.53
N CYS A 24 8.11 -6.65 0.97
CA CYS A 24 6.70 -6.67 0.58
C CYS A 24 5.98 -7.88 1.18
N LEU A 25 4.78 -7.66 1.72
CA LEU A 25 3.87 -8.73 2.14
C LEU A 25 2.89 -9.03 1.01
N GLY A 26 2.78 -10.30 0.62
CA GLY A 26 1.74 -10.75 -0.31
C GLY A 26 0.34 -10.72 0.33
N PRO A 27 -0.73 -10.79 -0.46
CA PRO A 27 -2.10 -10.72 0.05
C PRO A 27 -2.46 -11.87 1.00
N ASP A 28 -1.84 -13.04 0.81
CA ASP A 28 -2.04 -14.22 1.66
C ASP A 28 -1.02 -14.33 2.80
N CYS A 29 -0.13 -13.33 2.95
CA CYS A 29 0.86 -13.32 4.01
C CYS A 29 0.28 -12.73 5.30
N ASP A 30 0.46 -13.44 6.41
CA ASP A 30 0.13 -12.91 7.73
C ASP A 30 0.96 -11.67 8.06
N PHE A 31 0.39 -10.77 8.86
CA PHE A 31 1.12 -9.61 9.36
C PHE A 31 2.26 -10.05 10.31
N PRO A 32 3.47 -9.49 10.19
CA PRO A 32 4.62 -9.88 11.01
C PRO A 32 4.35 -9.75 12.51
N ALA A 33 4.58 -10.85 13.24
CA ALA A 33 4.34 -10.90 14.67
C ALA A 33 5.22 -9.90 15.44
N GLU A 34 6.44 -9.66 14.96
CA GLU A 34 7.41 -8.76 15.59
C GLU A 34 6.92 -7.31 15.57
N LEU A 35 6.27 -6.89 14.47
CA LEU A 35 5.69 -5.56 14.36
C LEU A 35 4.41 -5.42 15.20
N SER A 36 3.64 -6.49 15.33
CA SER A 36 2.41 -6.50 16.13
C SER A 36 2.68 -6.39 17.64
N ALA A 37 3.85 -6.84 18.08
CA ALA A 37 4.26 -6.85 19.49
C ALA A 37 4.98 -5.57 19.93
N LEU A 38 5.16 -4.59 19.05
CA LEU A 38 5.90 -3.36 19.37
C LEU A 38 5.18 -2.53 20.45
N PRO A 39 5.90 -2.07 21.49
CA PRO A 39 5.39 -1.05 22.39
C PRO A 39 5.00 0.23 21.64
N LEU A 40 4.00 0.96 22.14
CA LEU A 40 3.50 2.18 21.48
C LEU A 40 4.60 3.19 21.13
N VAL A 41 5.58 3.37 22.02
CA VAL A 41 6.69 4.30 21.81
C VAL A 41 7.58 3.84 20.65
N GLU A 42 7.90 2.55 20.58
CA GLU A 42 8.71 1.99 19.49
C GLU A 42 7.96 2.05 18.16
N LEU A 43 6.65 1.82 18.18
CA LEU A 43 5.79 1.98 17.00
C LEU A 43 5.79 3.42 16.48
N GLN A 44 5.72 4.42 17.38
CA GLN A 44 5.82 5.84 17.01
C GLN A 44 7.18 6.20 16.41
N VAL A 45 8.27 5.66 16.96
CA VAL A 45 9.62 5.84 16.40
C VAL A 45 9.72 5.19 15.02
N LEU A 46 9.20 3.97 14.86
CA LEU A 46 9.18 3.28 13.56
C LEU A 46 8.38 4.09 12.53
N HIS A 47 7.19 4.56 12.90
CA HIS A 47 6.36 5.39 12.04
C HIS A 47 7.09 6.66 11.58
N SER A 48 7.73 7.38 12.52
CA SER A 48 8.51 8.57 12.20
C SER A 48 9.60 8.29 11.16
N ARG A 49 10.34 7.17 11.33
CA ARG A 49 11.39 6.75 10.38
C ARG A 49 10.83 6.42 9.00
N VAL A 50 9.72 5.69 8.95
CA VAL A 50 9.06 5.34 7.68
C VAL A 50 8.61 6.59 6.93
N VAL A 51 8.02 7.56 7.63
CA VAL A 51 7.59 8.82 7.01
C VAL A 51 8.79 9.59 6.45
N CYS A 52 9.88 9.76 7.20
CA CYS A 52 11.06 10.45 6.69
C CYS A 52 11.67 9.73 5.48
N GLN A 53 11.65 8.40 5.46
CA GLN A 53 12.15 7.61 4.33
C GLN A 53 11.28 7.80 3.08
N LEU A 54 9.95 7.77 3.24
CA LEU A 54 9.01 8.03 2.14
C LEU A 54 9.15 9.46 1.61
N GLU A 55 9.29 10.45 2.49
CA GLU A 55 9.56 11.84 2.10
C GLU A 55 10.87 11.94 1.32
N HIS A 56 11.94 11.28 1.79
CA HIS A 56 13.23 11.26 1.10
C HIS A 56 13.10 10.62 -0.29
N GLU A 57 12.48 9.45 -0.39
CA GLU A 57 12.26 8.77 -1.67
C GLU A 57 11.43 9.63 -2.62
N TYR A 58 10.38 10.28 -2.13
CA TYR A 58 9.55 11.15 -2.95
C TYR A 58 10.29 12.40 -3.42
N LEU A 59 11.14 12.98 -2.57
CA LEU A 59 11.89 14.21 -2.87
C LEU A 59 13.18 13.96 -3.66
N VAL A 60 13.77 12.76 -3.56
CA VAL A 60 15.11 12.44 -4.06
C VAL A 60 15.10 11.41 -5.19
N ASN A 61 14.04 10.62 -5.39
CA ASN A 61 13.90 9.84 -6.63
C ASN A 61 13.73 10.79 -7.83
N ALA A 62 14.85 11.06 -8.50
CA ALA A 62 14.97 11.99 -9.60
C ALA A 62 14.31 11.51 -10.90
N ASP A 63 13.95 10.22 -11.00
CA ASP A 63 13.34 9.64 -12.20
C ASP A 63 11.86 10.03 -12.37
N GLY A 64 11.29 10.77 -11.41
CA GLY A 64 9.91 11.25 -11.47
C GLY A 64 8.87 10.14 -11.23
N PRO A 65 7.59 10.40 -11.51
CA PRO A 65 6.54 9.39 -11.41
C PRO A 65 6.87 8.20 -12.32
N HIS A 66 6.49 6.99 -11.91
CA HIS A 66 6.58 5.82 -12.77
C HIS A 66 5.91 6.11 -14.14
N PRO A 67 6.47 5.69 -15.30
CA PRO A 67 5.96 6.05 -16.62
C PRO A 67 4.47 5.81 -16.83
N VAL A 68 3.95 4.66 -16.36
CA VAL A 68 2.51 4.34 -16.42
C VAL A 68 1.65 5.36 -15.65
N THR A 69 2.16 5.86 -14.51
CA THR A 69 1.47 6.90 -13.74
C THR A 69 1.47 8.23 -14.50
N GLN A 70 2.57 8.54 -15.18
CA GLN A 70 2.68 9.73 -16.02
C GLN A 70 1.72 9.67 -17.22
N ASP A 71 1.69 8.56 -17.96
CA ASP A 71 0.79 8.36 -19.10
C ASP A 71 -0.67 8.55 -18.68
N ARG A 72 -1.07 7.92 -17.57
CA ARG A 72 -2.43 8.06 -17.02
C ARG A 72 -2.75 9.48 -16.57
N HIS A 73 -1.77 10.17 -16.00
CA HIS A 73 -1.93 11.57 -15.63
C HIS A 73 -2.19 12.43 -16.87
N GLU A 74 -1.41 12.26 -17.94
CA GLU A 74 -1.57 12.99 -19.20
C GLU A 74 -2.94 12.73 -19.85
N GLU A 75 -3.40 11.47 -19.90
CA GLU A 75 -4.74 11.11 -20.38
C GLU A 75 -5.85 11.82 -19.59
N LEU A 76 -5.76 11.79 -18.26
CA LEU A 76 -6.76 12.40 -17.38
C LEU A 76 -6.78 13.92 -17.49
N VAL A 77 -5.61 14.55 -17.59
CA VAL A 77 -5.52 16.00 -17.79
C VAL A 77 -6.20 16.37 -19.10
N ALA A 78 -5.86 15.70 -20.21
CA ALA A 78 -6.45 15.99 -21.52
C ALA A 78 -7.99 15.85 -21.52
N GLU A 79 -8.51 14.78 -20.90
CA GLU A 79 -9.96 14.56 -20.78
C GLU A 79 -10.64 15.64 -19.92
N LEU A 80 -10.03 16.03 -18.80
CA LEU A 80 -10.57 17.08 -17.93
C LEU A 80 -10.57 18.45 -18.60
N GLU A 81 -9.54 18.76 -19.39
CA GLU A 81 -9.49 19.98 -20.19
C GLU A 81 -10.56 19.98 -21.28
N ALA A 82 -10.73 18.87 -22.00
CA ALA A 82 -11.81 18.73 -22.99
C ALA A 82 -13.19 18.96 -22.37
N ARG A 83 -13.44 18.43 -21.16
CA ARG A 83 -14.68 18.67 -20.42
C ARG A 83 -14.86 20.12 -19.99
N ARG A 84 -13.79 20.76 -19.50
CA ARG A 84 -13.81 22.18 -19.12
C ARG A 84 -14.17 23.04 -20.33
N ASP A 85 -13.54 22.80 -21.47
CA ASP A 85 -13.72 23.60 -22.67
C ASP A 85 -15.12 23.38 -23.27
N ALA A 86 -15.63 22.15 -23.25
CA ALA A 86 -17.01 21.84 -23.62
C ALA A 86 -18.04 22.50 -22.69
N ALA A 87 -17.75 22.61 -21.38
CA ALA A 87 -18.61 23.29 -20.42
C ALA A 87 -18.53 24.82 -20.51
N SER A 88 -17.42 25.38 -20.98
CA SER A 88 -17.23 26.83 -21.18
C SER A 88 -17.75 27.33 -22.53
N GLY A 89 -18.02 26.43 -23.49
CA GLY A 89 -18.58 26.74 -24.81
C GLY A 89 -20.11 26.71 -24.90
N ALA A 90 -20.81 26.56 -23.75
CA ALA A 90 -22.26 26.62 -23.62
C ALA A 90 -22.69 27.94 -22.96
#